data_AF-A0A350QV16-F1
#
_entry.id   AF-A0A350QV16-F1
#
_cell.length_a   1.000
_cell.length_b   1.000
_cell.length_c   1.000
_cell.angle_alpha   90.00
_cell.angle_beta   90.00
_cell.angle_gamma   90.00
#
_symmetry.space_group_name_H-M   'P 1'
#
loop_
_entity.id
_entity.type
_entity.pdbx_description
1 polymer ?
#
loop_
_entity_poly.entity_id
_entity_poly.type
_entity_poly.pdbx_seq_one_letter_code
_entity_poly.pdbx_strand_id
1 'polypeptide(L)'
;MGRRYSKPLGRRTHSDTQARISTLNEEEALSFLESLEQDPFLLLLDQVQDPRNLGACLRSAEGAGVDLVVIPSDRSVGLTDVVRHVAAGAAETLTLARVGNLSRFMGRLKDFGVRLVGTSDQATGSIFEADLAGPIGLVCGAEGSGIRRLTADNCDLLANIPMHGKVDCLNVSVATGICLFEICRQRMFSS
;
A
#
# COMPACT_ATOMS: atom_id res chain seq x y z
N MET A 1 26.65 -50.00 34.00
CA MET A 1 27.35 -48.74 33.65
C MET A 1 27.22 -48.54 32.15
N GLY A 2 26.10 -47.97 31.67
CA GLY A 2 26.11 -46.63 31.09
C GLY A 2 25.33 -46.64 29.76
N ARG A 3 24.18 -45.95 29.73
CA ARG A 3 23.29 -45.76 28.56
C ARG A 3 24.01 -45.01 27.43
N ARG A 4 23.58 -45.20 26.18
CA ARG A 4 23.26 -44.08 25.27
C ARG A 4 22.30 -44.49 24.15
N TYR A 5 21.08 -43.96 24.27
CA TYR A 5 20.01 -43.98 23.29
C TYR A 5 20.43 -43.20 22.04
N SER A 6 20.31 -43.81 20.85
CA SER A 6 20.26 -43.07 19.59
C SER A 6 18.85 -42.48 19.43
N LYS A 7 18.71 -41.18 19.70
CA LYS A 7 17.53 -40.41 19.32
C LYS A 7 17.48 -40.31 17.79
N PRO A 8 16.33 -40.54 17.13
CA PRO A 8 16.18 -40.16 15.74
C PRO A 8 16.25 -38.62 15.62
N LEU A 9 16.94 -38.14 14.60
CA LEU A 9 16.98 -36.72 14.23
C LEU A 9 15.55 -36.23 14.07
N GLY A 10 15.17 -35.29 14.95
CA GLY A 10 13.92 -34.55 14.83
C GLY A 10 13.86 -33.95 13.43
N ARG A 11 12.89 -34.43 12.65
CA ARG A 11 12.47 -33.84 11.39
C ARG A 11 12.22 -32.35 11.67
N ARG A 12 12.99 -31.47 11.03
CA ARG A 12 12.80 -30.03 11.15
C ARG A 12 11.34 -29.72 10.88
N THR A 13 10.75 -29.09 11.87
CA THR A 13 9.37 -28.66 12.00
C THR A 13 8.89 -27.96 10.73
N HIS A 14 7.63 -28.24 10.37
CA HIS A 14 6.86 -27.40 9.47
C HIS A 14 7.09 -25.94 9.83
N SER A 15 7.37 -25.11 8.83
CA SER A 15 7.44 -23.66 8.96
C SER A 15 6.26 -23.18 9.78
N ASP A 16 6.52 -22.34 10.77
CA ASP A 16 5.48 -21.75 11.59
C ASP A 16 4.61 -20.84 10.70
N THR A 17 3.53 -21.39 10.16
CA THR A 17 2.63 -20.71 9.21
C THR A 17 1.77 -19.63 9.89
N GLN A 18 1.95 -19.39 11.20
CA GLN A 18 1.06 -18.55 12.02
C GLN A 18 1.63 -17.18 12.43
N ALA A 19 2.75 -16.71 11.88
CA ALA A 19 3.17 -15.32 12.09
C ALA A 19 2.08 -14.38 11.52
N ARG A 20 1.29 -13.77 12.40
CA ARG A 20 0.32 -12.73 12.03
C ARG A 20 1.09 -11.53 11.51
N ILE A 21 0.67 -10.99 10.36
CA ILE A 21 1.21 -9.73 9.87
C ILE A 21 0.94 -8.64 10.91
N SER A 22 1.98 -8.00 11.42
CA SER A 22 1.88 -6.87 12.35
C SER A 22 1.44 -5.62 11.61
N THR A 23 0.57 -4.83 12.25
CA THR A 23 0.11 -3.56 11.69
C THR A 23 0.19 -2.47 12.76
N LEU A 24 0.60 -1.28 12.36
CA LEU A 24 0.56 -0.08 13.18
C LEU A 24 -0.87 0.44 13.30
N ASN A 25 -1.20 1.03 14.45
CA ASN A 25 -2.36 1.90 14.60
C ASN A 25 -2.06 3.32 14.09
N GLU A 26 -3.05 4.22 14.15
CA GLU A 26 -2.91 5.59 13.64
C GLU A 26 -1.78 6.39 14.30
N GLU A 27 -1.61 6.33 15.62
CA GLU A 27 -0.53 7.09 16.29
C GLU A 27 0.83 6.48 16.01
N GLU A 28 0.94 5.14 16.02
CA GLU A 28 2.18 4.43 15.69
C GLU A 28 2.62 4.73 14.25
N ALA A 29 1.68 4.80 13.30
CA ALA A 29 1.97 5.14 11.91
C ALA A 29 2.52 6.56 11.77
N LEU A 30 2.02 7.52 12.56
CA LEU A 30 2.50 8.90 12.52
C LEU A 30 3.87 9.03 13.18
N SER A 31 4.09 8.38 14.33
CA SER A 31 5.42 8.30 14.93
C SER A 31 6.43 7.63 14.01
N PHE A 32 6.02 6.63 13.22
CA PHE A 32 6.86 6.06 12.17
C PHE A 32 7.23 7.11 11.11
N LEU A 33 6.28 7.92 10.64
CA LEU A 33 6.56 9.01 9.69
C LEU A 33 7.51 10.08 10.26
N GLU A 34 7.39 10.41 11.55
CA GLU A 34 8.32 11.35 12.22
C GLU A 34 9.76 10.82 12.24
N SER A 35 9.94 9.50 12.19
CA SER A 35 11.25 8.85 12.23
C SER A 35 11.94 8.70 10.88
N LEU A 36 11.23 8.98 9.77
CA LEU A 36 11.81 8.86 8.43
C LEU A 36 12.81 10.00 8.18
N GLU A 37 14.00 9.66 7.71
CA GLU A 37 15.06 10.62 7.36
C GLU A 37 14.98 11.08 5.90
N GLN A 38 14.11 10.44 5.11
CA GLN A 38 13.86 10.73 3.69
C GLN A 38 12.42 11.19 3.45
N ASP A 39 12.18 11.77 2.27
CA ASP A 39 10.84 12.12 1.82
C ASP A 39 9.92 10.90 1.85
N PRO A 40 8.81 10.90 2.61
CA PRO A 40 7.93 9.75 2.71
C PRO A 40 7.31 9.36 1.36
N PHE A 41 7.21 8.06 1.09
CA PHE A 41 6.45 7.50 -0.02
C PHE A 41 5.40 6.52 0.50
N LEU A 42 4.13 6.92 0.45
CA LEU A 42 3.03 6.19 1.06
C LEU A 42 2.05 5.65 0.00
N LEU A 43 1.41 4.52 0.33
CA LEU A 43 0.27 3.98 -0.42
C LEU A 43 -0.96 3.91 0.49
N LEU A 44 -2.06 4.51 0.08
CA LEU A 44 -3.32 4.50 0.80
C LEU A 44 -4.37 3.76 -0.04
N LEU A 45 -4.90 2.65 0.50
CA LEU A 45 -5.85 1.79 -0.21
C LEU A 45 -7.28 2.02 0.32
N ASP A 46 -8.10 2.75 -0.43
CA ASP A 46 -9.49 3.04 -0.06
C ASP A 46 -10.43 1.92 -0.50
N GLN A 47 -10.79 1.05 0.45
CA GLN A 47 -11.77 -0.03 0.29
C GLN A 47 -11.42 -1.12 -0.74
N VAL A 48 -10.15 -1.54 -0.81
CA VAL A 48 -9.78 -2.74 -1.57
C VAL A 48 -10.36 -3.99 -0.88
N GLN A 49 -11.30 -4.66 -1.55
CA GLN A 49 -12.08 -5.78 -0.99
C GLN A 49 -11.64 -7.17 -1.47
N ASP A 50 -10.95 -7.27 -2.61
CA ASP A 50 -10.42 -8.55 -3.08
C ASP A 50 -9.04 -8.81 -2.44
N PRO A 51 -8.85 -9.93 -1.70
CA PRO A 51 -7.54 -10.27 -1.13
C PRO A 51 -6.43 -10.44 -2.17
N ARG A 52 -6.75 -10.83 -3.41
CA ARG A 52 -5.76 -10.95 -4.49
C ARG A 52 -5.27 -9.58 -4.93
N ASN A 53 -6.19 -8.62 -5.08
CA ASN A 53 -5.83 -7.25 -5.39
C ASN A 53 -5.02 -6.61 -4.27
N LEU A 54 -5.42 -6.80 -3.00
CA LEU A 54 -4.64 -6.29 -1.87
C LEU A 54 -3.22 -6.88 -1.87
N GLY A 55 -3.08 -8.20 -1.97
CA GLY A 55 -1.77 -8.85 -2.01
C GLY A 55 -0.90 -8.37 -3.18
N ALA A 56 -1.49 -8.18 -4.36
CA ALA A 56 -0.77 -7.66 -5.52
C ALA A 56 -0.35 -6.19 -5.33
N CYS A 57 -1.21 -5.34 -4.75
CA CYS A 57 -0.83 -3.97 -4.38
C CYS A 57 0.33 -3.94 -3.39
N LEU A 58 0.32 -4.78 -2.34
CA LEU A 58 1.42 -4.88 -1.38
C LEU A 58 2.72 -5.31 -2.07
N ARG A 59 2.65 -6.28 -2.98
CA ARG A 59 3.82 -6.70 -3.74
C ARG A 59 4.40 -5.58 -4.61
N SER A 60 3.54 -4.81 -5.28
CA SER A 60 3.97 -3.65 -6.06
C SER A 60 4.51 -2.52 -5.18
N ALA A 61 3.91 -2.29 -4.01
CA ALA A 61 4.36 -1.28 -3.05
C ALA A 61 5.77 -1.57 -2.53
N GLU A 62 6.04 -2.82 -2.14
CA GLU A 62 7.37 -3.24 -1.71
C GLU A 62 8.41 -3.05 -2.82
N GLY A 63 8.12 -3.53 -4.03
CA GLY A 63 9.03 -3.39 -5.16
C GLY A 63 9.25 -1.95 -5.62
N ALA A 64 8.33 -1.03 -5.34
CA ALA A 64 8.46 0.39 -5.65
C ALA A 64 9.17 1.20 -4.55
N GLY A 65 9.43 0.61 -3.38
CA GLY A 65 10.05 1.29 -2.24
C GLY A 65 9.08 2.16 -1.44
N VAL A 66 7.83 1.74 -1.29
CA VAL A 66 6.85 2.40 -0.41
C VAL A 66 7.25 2.19 1.05
N ASP A 67 7.31 3.28 1.83
CA ASP A 67 7.67 3.24 3.25
C ASP A 67 6.52 2.73 4.13
N LEU A 68 5.27 3.07 3.78
CA LEU A 68 4.08 2.74 4.55
C LEU A 68 2.87 2.48 3.65
N VAL A 69 2.18 1.36 3.89
CA VAL A 69 0.86 1.10 3.29
C VAL A 69 -0.24 1.26 4.34
N VAL A 70 -1.24 2.09 4.04
CA VAL A 70 -2.37 2.41 4.92
C VAL A 70 -3.64 1.75 4.40
N ILE A 71 -4.30 0.98 5.26
CA ILE A 71 -5.51 0.23 4.93
C ILE A 71 -6.60 0.58 5.97
N PRO A 72 -7.82 0.95 5.58
CA PRO A 72 -8.89 1.18 6.54
C PRO A 72 -9.25 -0.10 7.28
N SER A 73 -9.55 -0.04 8.57
CA SER A 73 -9.95 -1.20 9.38
C SER A 73 -11.29 -1.79 8.93
N ASP A 74 -12.19 -0.91 8.48
CA ASP A 74 -13.52 -1.25 7.97
C ASP A 74 -13.57 -1.22 6.44
N ARG A 75 -14.46 -2.04 5.87
CA ARG A 75 -14.76 -2.09 4.42
C ARG A 75 -13.52 -2.35 3.54
N SER A 76 -12.52 -3.00 4.10
CA SER A 76 -11.37 -3.57 3.40
C SER A 76 -11.28 -5.07 3.67
N VAL A 77 -10.57 -5.79 2.80
CA VAL A 77 -10.19 -7.16 3.11
C VAL A 77 -9.12 -7.18 4.19
N GLY A 78 -9.23 -8.12 5.13
CA GLY A 78 -8.20 -8.35 6.12
C GLY A 78 -6.92 -8.91 5.51
N LEU A 79 -5.83 -8.89 6.29
CA LEU A 79 -4.55 -9.49 5.95
C LEU A 79 -4.63 -11.03 6.12
N THR A 80 -5.29 -11.68 5.15
CA THR A 80 -5.54 -13.13 5.14
C THR A 80 -4.36 -13.93 4.56
N ASP A 81 -4.39 -15.26 4.67
CA ASP A 81 -3.40 -16.14 4.05
C ASP A 81 -3.34 -15.99 2.51
N VAL A 82 -4.46 -15.63 1.87
CA VAL A 82 -4.49 -15.32 0.44
C VAL A 82 -3.67 -14.06 0.14
N VAL A 83 -3.84 -13.02 0.95
CA VAL A 83 -3.06 -11.77 0.81
C VAL A 83 -1.57 -12.07 0.97
N ARG A 84 -1.20 -12.82 2.01
CA ARG A 84 0.20 -13.23 2.27
C ARG A 84 0.79 -14.00 1.10
N HIS A 85 0.06 -14.98 0.58
CA HIS A 85 0.51 -15.79 -0.53
C HIS A 85 0.73 -14.96 -1.80
N VAL A 86 -0.20 -14.06 -2.14
CA VAL A 86 -0.10 -13.22 -3.34
C VAL A 86 0.97 -12.14 -3.19
N ALA A 87 1.12 -11.58 -1.98
CA ALA A 87 2.15 -10.60 -1.65
C ALA A 87 3.58 -11.18 -1.76
N ALA A 88 3.73 -12.50 -1.74
CA ALA A 88 5.00 -13.20 -1.93
C ALA A 88 6.13 -12.71 -0.98
N GLY A 89 5.78 -12.47 0.30
CA GLY A 89 6.70 -11.98 1.32
C GLY A 89 6.67 -10.46 1.56
N ALA A 90 6.07 -9.69 0.64
CA ALA A 90 6.00 -8.23 0.78
C ALA A 90 5.18 -7.77 2.00
N ALA A 91 4.18 -8.56 2.41
CA ALA A 91 3.36 -8.23 3.56
C ALA A 91 4.11 -8.37 4.90
N GLU A 92 5.22 -9.11 4.92
CA GLU A 92 6.08 -9.28 6.09
C GLU A 92 7.21 -8.23 6.17
N THR A 93 7.55 -7.58 5.06
CA THR A 93 8.63 -6.58 4.98
C THR A 93 8.13 -5.14 5.00
N LEU A 94 6.95 -4.89 4.44
CA LEU A 94 6.33 -3.57 4.45
C LEU A 94 5.85 -3.17 5.85
N THR A 95 6.03 -1.91 6.18
CA THR A 95 5.28 -1.29 7.28
C THR A 95 3.83 -1.10 6.83
N LEU A 96 2.90 -1.71 7.57
CA LEU A 96 1.46 -1.62 7.30
C LEU A 96 0.76 -0.90 8.46
N ALA A 97 -0.16 0.01 8.15
CA ALA A 97 -1.02 0.65 9.15
C ALA A 97 -2.50 0.32 8.90
N ARG A 98 -3.25 0.06 9.98
CA ARG A 98 -4.70 -0.02 9.95
C ARG A 98 -5.34 1.17 10.65
N VAL A 99 -6.17 1.90 9.91
CA VAL A 99 -6.75 3.17 10.37
C VAL A 99 -8.26 3.09 10.42
N GLY A 100 -8.90 3.70 11.42
CA GLY A 100 -10.36 3.66 11.53
C GLY A 100 -11.04 4.49 10.44
N ASN A 101 -10.48 5.66 10.15
CA ASN A 101 -11.03 6.58 9.15
C ASN A 101 -9.92 7.12 8.25
N LEU A 102 -9.85 6.59 7.02
CA LEU A 102 -8.83 6.96 6.04
C LEU A 102 -8.81 8.46 5.73
N SER A 103 -9.97 9.07 5.50
CA SER A 103 -10.07 10.51 5.18
C SER A 103 -9.59 11.39 6.33
N ARG A 104 -9.87 11.01 7.59
CA ARG A 104 -9.32 11.72 8.76
C ARG A 104 -7.81 11.55 8.85
N PHE A 105 -7.31 10.34 8.65
CA PHE A 105 -5.88 10.05 8.68
C PHE A 105 -5.13 10.83 7.59
N MET A 106 -5.68 10.90 6.37
CA MET A 106 -5.17 11.73 5.27
C MET A 106 -5.01 13.19 5.67
N GLY A 107 -5.98 13.76 6.41
CA GLY A 107 -5.86 15.12 6.94
C GLY A 107 -4.62 15.31 7.82
N ARG A 108 -4.27 14.33 8.64
CA ARG A 108 -3.07 14.36 9.51
C ARG A 108 -1.79 14.23 8.70
N LEU A 109 -1.78 13.51 7.58
CA LEU A 109 -0.61 13.39 6.71
C LEU A 109 -0.17 14.74 6.12
N LYS A 110 -1.10 15.70 5.98
CA LYS A 110 -0.77 17.05 5.51
C LYS A 110 0.14 17.81 6.48
N ASP A 111 0.02 17.52 7.78
CA ASP A 111 0.90 18.11 8.80
C ASP A 111 2.36 17.64 8.65
N PHE A 112 2.57 16.53 7.93
CA PHE A 112 3.87 15.96 7.58
C PHE A 112 4.38 16.42 6.21
N GLY A 113 3.69 17.37 5.57
CA GLY A 113 4.03 17.83 4.21
C GLY A 113 3.78 16.78 3.12
N VAL A 114 3.10 15.67 3.44
CA VAL A 114 2.79 14.61 2.47
C VAL A 114 1.71 15.11 1.52
N ARG A 115 2.06 15.22 0.24
CA ARG A 115 1.12 15.54 -0.81
C ARG A 115 0.33 14.30 -1.24
N LEU A 116 -0.98 14.39 -1.28
CA LEU A 116 -1.87 13.27 -1.56
C LEU A 116 -2.34 13.30 -3.01
N VAL A 117 -2.06 12.23 -3.74
CA VAL A 117 -2.45 12.07 -5.16
C VAL A 117 -3.44 10.91 -5.27
N GLY A 118 -4.69 11.25 -5.60
CA GLY A 118 -5.75 10.26 -5.79
C GLY A 118 -5.86 9.79 -7.23
N THR A 119 -6.11 8.49 -7.41
CA THR A 119 -6.42 7.93 -8.72
C THR A 119 -7.92 8.00 -8.99
N SER A 120 -8.29 8.58 -10.13
CA SER A 120 -9.69 8.66 -10.58
C SER A 120 -9.77 8.72 -12.10
N ASP A 121 -10.74 8.01 -12.66
CA ASP A 121 -11.17 8.11 -14.06
C ASP A 121 -11.77 9.48 -14.41
N GLN A 122 -12.27 10.21 -13.40
CA GLN A 122 -12.82 11.57 -13.55
C GLN A 122 -11.74 12.66 -13.42
N ALA A 123 -10.48 12.30 -13.20
CA ALA A 123 -9.40 13.26 -13.14
C ALA A 123 -9.14 13.88 -14.52
N THR A 124 -8.87 15.19 -14.53
CA THR A 124 -8.58 15.94 -15.76
C THR A 124 -7.12 15.82 -16.21
N GLY A 125 -6.20 15.52 -15.29
CA GLY A 125 -4.77 15.37 -15.55
C GLY A 125 -4.29 13.93 -15.53
N SER A 126 -3.24 13.63 -16.28
CA SER A 126 -2.59 12.32 -16.30
C SER A 126 -1.59 12.17 -15.16
N ILE A 127 -1.46 10.94 -14.62
CA ILE A 127 -0.39 10.59 -13.69
C ILE A 127 1.00 10.80 -14.29
N PHE A 128 1.13 10.71 -15.62
CA PHE A 128 2.40 10.88 -16.33
C PHE A 128 2.81 12.35 -16.53
N GLU A 129 1.87 13.28 -16.31
CA GLU A 129 2.10 14.73 -16.41
C GLU A 129 2.16 15.40 -15.04
N ALA A 130 1.72 14.69 -13.99
CA ALA A 130 1.77 15.17 -12.63
C ALA A 130 3.22 15.24 -12.13
N ASP A 131 3.54 16.29 -11.37
CA ASP A 131 4.73 16.30 -10.52
C ASP A 131 4.50 15.34 -9.36
N LEU A 132 5.32 14.29 -9.25
CA LEU A 132 5.22 13.23 -8.25
C LEU A 132 6.50 13.13 -7.41
N ALA A 133 7.36 14.16 -7.46
CA ALA A 133 8.54 14.27 -6.62
C ALA A 133 8.18 14.65 -5.17
N GLY A 134 9.14 14.41 -4.27
CA GLY A 134 9.06 14.78 -2.86
C GLY A 134 8.19 13.86 -1.98
N PRO A 135 7.80 14.34 -0.79
CA PRO A 135 6.89 13.66 0.13
C PRO A 135 5.52 13.41 -0.52
N ILE A 136 5.12 12.14 -0.67
CA ILE A 136 3.93 11.77 -1.45
C ILE A 136 3.16 10.59 -0.87
N GLY A 137 1.84 10.66 -0.93
CA GLY A 137 0.92 9.57 -0.66
C GLY A 137 0.02 9.30 -1.86
N LEU A 138 0.18 8.12 -2.48
CA LEU A 138 -0.69 7.66 -3.56
C LEU A 138 -1.97 7.05 -2.97
N VAL A 139 -3.14 7.49 -3.44
CA VAL A 139 -4.43 7.00 -2.98
C VAL A 139 -5.12 6.22 -4.11
N CYS A 140 -5.35 4.93 -3.87
CA CYS A 140 -6.00 4.02 -4.82
C CYS A 140 -7.31 3.51 -4.26
N GLY A 141 -8.35 3.53 -5.08
CA GLY A 141 -9.70 3.13 -4.67
C GLY A 141 -10.06 1.70 -5.02
N ALA A 142 -11.27 1.28 -4.65
CA ALA A 142 -11.80 -0.02 -5.01
C ALA A 142 -12.06 -0.13 -6.52
N GLU A 143 -12.06 -1.36 -7.03
CA GLU A 143 -12.47 -1.61 -8.41
C GLU A 143 -13.91 -1.16 -8.66
N GLY A 144 -14.13 -0.53 -9.82
CA GLY A 144 -15.43 0.00 -10.23
C GLY A 144 -15.81 1.31 -9.55
N SER A 145 -15.91 1.35 -8.21
CA SER A 145 -16.34 2.57 -7.51
C SER A 145 -15.24 3.62 -7.35
N GLY A 146 -13.97 3.25 -7.55
CA GLY A 146 -12.83 4.13 -7.32
C GLY A 146 -12.71 4.55 -5.85
N ILE A 147 -12.08 5.70 -5.62
CA ILE A 147 -11.95 6.32 -4.29
C ILE A 147 -13.27 6.95 -3.85
N ARG A 148 -13.56 6.95 -2.55
CA ARG A 148 -14.75 7.64 -2.03
C ARG A 148 -14.64 9.15 -2.21
N ARG A 149 -15.79 9.83 -2.30
CA ARG A 149 -15.86 11.29 -2.37
C ARG A 149 -15.02 12.00 -1.29
N LEU A 150 -15.20 11.65 -0.01
CA LEU A 150 -14.42 12.28 1.07
C LEU A 150 -12.91 11.98 0.98
N THR A 151 -12.53 10.82 0.43
CA THR A 151 -11.14 10.49 0.14
C THR A 151 -10.60 11.38 -0.98
N ALA A 152 -11.36 11.52 -2.07
CA ALA A 152 -11.03 12.39 -3.19
C ALA A 152 -10.91 13.86 -2.78
N ASP A 153 -11.84 14.36 -1.97
CA ASP A 153 -11.86 15.74 -1.46
C ASP A 153 -10.63 16.05 -0.57
N ASN A 154 -9.98 15.04 0.01
CA ASN A 154 -8.74 15.20 0.79
C ASN A 154 -7.47 15.09 -0.04
N CYS A 155 -7.54 14.61 -1.29
CA CYS A 155 -6.40 14.58 -2.19
C CYS A 155 -6.07 16.00 -2.65
N ASP A 156 -4.79 16.32 -2.77
CA ASP A 156 -4.33 17.61 -3.30
C ASP A 156 -4.39 17.62 -4.83
N LEU A 157 -4.30 16.44 -5.46
CA LEU A 157 -4.47 16.22 -6.89
C LEU A 157 -5.23 14.94 -7.15
N LEU A 158 -6.07 14.93 -8.19
CA LEU A 158 -6.58 13.71 -8.81
C LEU A 158 -5.89 13.50 -10.16
N ALA A 159 -5.48 12.28 -10.44
CA ALA A 159 -4.82 11.89 -11.68
C ALA A 159 -5.44 10.61 -12.28
N ASN A 160 -5.45 10.53 -13.61
CA ASN A 160 -5.88 9.35 -14.36
C ASN A 160 -4.69 8.61 -14.97
N ILE A 161 -4.92 7.35 -15.33
CA ILE A 161 -4.08 6.62 -16.27
C ILE A 161 -4.77 6.73 -17.64
N PRO A 162 -4.15 7.36 -18.65
CA PRO A 162 -4.75 7.51 -19.97
C PRO A 162 -5.11 6.17 -20.63
N MET A 163 -6.40 5.94 -20.84
CA MET A 163 -6.93 4.74 -21.48
C MET A 163 -7.14 5.00 -22.99
N HIS A 164 -6.45 4.23 -23.83
CA HIS A 164 -6.55 4.33 -25.30
C HIS A 164 -7.46 3.24 -25.91
N GLY A 165 -8.05 2.40 -25.06
CA GLY A 165 -8.87 1.26 -25.46
C GLY A 165 -10.37 1.50 -25.25
N LYS A 166 -11.12 0.39 -25.25
CA LYS A 166 -12.59 0.37 -25.02
C LYS A 166 -13.00 0.06 -23.58
N VAL A 167 -12.02 -0.24 -22.73
CA VAL A 167 -12.27 -0.52 -21.31
C VAL A 167 -12.12 0.77 -20.52
N ASP A 168 -13.03 0.97 -19.56
CA ASP A 168 -13.12 2.24 -18.83
C ASP A 168 -12.01 2.36 -17.77
N CYS A 169 -11.53 1.23 -17.21
CA CYS A 169 -10.52 1.23 -16.18
C CYS A 169 -9.67 -0.05 -16.19
N LEU A 170 -8.52 0.04 -15.51
CA LEU A 170 -7.66 -1.09 -15.21
C LEU A 170 -8.08 -1.75 -13.88
N ASN A 171 -7.69 -3.00 -13.70
CA ASN A 171 -7.70 -3.64 -12.38
C ASN A 171 -6.91 -2.78 -11.38
N VAL A 172 -7.39 -2.67 -10.14
CA VAL A 172 -6.81 -1.77 -9.13
C VAL A 172 -5.34 -2.07 -8.86
N SER A 173 -4.93 -3.34 -8.84
CA SER A 173 -3.54 -3.71 -8.58
C SER A 173 -2.62 -3.34 -9.73
N VAL A 174 -3.10 -3.44 -10.98
CA VAL A 174 -2.37 -3.01 -12.17
C VAL A 174 -2.23 -1.48 -12.19
N ALA A 175 -3.33 -0.76 -11.94
CA ALA A 175 -3.31 0.70 -11.86
C ALA A 175 -2.36 1.19 -10.76
N THR A 176 -2.43 0.57 -9.57
CA THR A 176 -1.54 0.87 -8.44
C THR A 176 -0.09 0.64 -8.83
N GLY A 177 0.25 -0.49 -9.47
CA GLY A 177 1.60 -0.76 -9.96
C GLY A 177 2.10 0.30 -10.94
N ILE A 178 1.29 0.70 -11.92
CA ILE A 178 1.66 1.75 -12.89
C ILE A 178 1.98 3.07 -12.17
N CYS A 179 1.08 3.51 -11.29
CA CYS A 179 1.26 4.77 -10.56
C CYS A 179 2.48 4.73 -9.63
N LEU A 180 2.67 3.64 -8.88
CA LEU A 180 3.81 3.50 -7.97
C LEU A 180 5.15 3.56 -8.70
N PHE A 181 5.27 2.87 -9.85
CA PHE A 181 6.51 2.86 -10.61
C PHE A 181 6.74 4.16 -11.38
N GLU A 182 5.70 4.93 -11.69
CA GLU A 182 5.87 6.30 -12.19
C GLU A 182 6.40 7.24 -11.09
N ILE A 183 5.88 7.16 -9.87
CA ILE A 183 6.42 7.90 -8.71
C ILE A 183 7.89 7.50 -8.48
N CYS A 184 8.18 6.20 -8.48
CA CYS A 184 9.53 5.66 -8.35
C CYS A 184 10.47 6.25 -9.43
N ARG A 185 10.02 6.25 -10.70
CA ARG A 185 10.77 6.84 -11.81
C ARG A 185 11.06 8.32 -11.57
N GLN A 186 10.08 9.13 -11.18
CA GLN A 186 10.30 10.55 -10.93
C GLN A 186 11.25 10.80 -9.75
N ARG A 187 11.10 10.04 -8.66
CA ARG A 187 11.98 10.13 -7.48
C ARG A 187 13.43 9.74 -7.78
N MET A 188 13.67 8.80 -8.70
CA MET A 188 15.03 8.44 -9.13
C MET A 188 15.77 9.58 -9.86
N PHE A 189 15.05 10.53 -10.47
CA PHE A 189 15.62 11.62 -11.25
C PHE A 189 15.38 13.01 -10.64
N SER A 190 14.80 13.06 -9.45
CA SER A 190 14.64 14.29 -8.67
C SER A 190 15.89 14.44 -7.80
N SER A 191 16.66 15.52 -8.04
CA SER A 191 17.89 15.84 -7.29
C SER A 191 17.60 16.61 -6.02
#